data_AF-A0A1Q3X348-F1
#
_entry.id   AF-A0A1Q3X348-F1
#
_cell.length_a   1.000
_cell.length_b   1.000
_cell.length_c   1.000
_cell.angle_alpha   90.00
_cell.angle_beta   90.00
_cell.angle_gamma   90.00
#
_symmetry.space_group_name_H-M   'P 1'
#
loop_
_entity.id
_entity.type
_entity.pdbx_description
1 polymer ?
#
loop_
_entity_poly.entity_id
_entity_poly.type
_entity_poly.pdbx_seq_one_letter_code
_entity_poly.pdbx_strand_id
1 'polypeptide(L)'
;MTNTAFEQIAAIIKGRRTTKPASLNGEKVPDEQINQLLELANWAPTHGRTEPWYFYVYTGEGLKNFGKTHGDLYWEHTPEDRRKEETREKLTHNVDNASHIIVAVMKRGENPKIPALEEIAAASAAIENILLGAEALGIAVMWNTGGMTHHHALKEYLGLGHDDLVMGIFYIGYTDEEKREGKRHTEIGEKVRWYR
;
A
#
# COMPACT_ATOMS: atom_id res chain seq x y z
N MET A 1 -23.89 -3.43 27.75
CA MET A 1 -22.54 -4.01 27.84
C MET A 1 -21.75 -3.48 26.67
N THR A 2 -20.66 -2.76 26.92
CA THR A 2 -19.75 -2.28 25.87
C THR A 2 -19.03 -3.46 25.24
N ASN A 3 -19.04 -3.55 23.92
CA ASN A 3 -18.30 -4.59 23.20
C ASN A 3 -16.87 -4.07 22.97
N THR A 4 -15.99 -4.34 23.94
CA THR A 4 -14.61 -3.82 23.95
C THR A 4 -13.86 -4.14 22.65
N ALA A 5 -14.05 -5.33 22.09
CA ALA A 5 -13.40 -5.72 20.83
C ALA A 5 -13.87 -4.86 19.65
N PHE A 6 -15.16 -4.57 19.58
CA PHE A 6 -15.71 -3.68 18.56
C PHE A 6 -15.19 -2.24 18.71
N GLU A 7 -15.12 -1.73 19.94
CA GLU A 7 -14.63 -0.37 20.21
C GLU A 7 -13.14 -0.22 19.83
N GLN A 8 -12.33 -1.24 20.09
CA GLN A 8 -10.91 -1.27 19.70
C GLN A 8 -10.73 -1.25 18.18
N ILE A 9 -11.40 -2.15 17.46
CA ILE A 9 -11.28 -2.16 15.99
C ILE A 9 -11.88 -0.90 15.36
N ALA A 10 -12.97 -0.36 15.92
CA ALA A 10 -13.54 0.90 15.47
C ALA A 10 -12.59 2.07 15.68
N ALA A 11 -11.87 2.11 16.81
CA ALA A 11 -10.85 3.12 17.08
C ALA A 11 -9.70 3.04 16.07
N ILE A 12 -9.21 1.83 15.75
CA ILE A 12 -8.15 1.62 14.75
C ILE A 12 -8.62 2.08 13.36
N ILE A 13 -9.78 1.59 12.90
CA ILE A 13 -10.33 1.95 11.57
C ILE A 13 -10.55 3.47 11.44
N LYS A 14 -11.07 4.12 12.49
CA LYS A 14 -11.32 5.57 12.48
C LYS A 14 -10.04 6.39 12.71
N GLY A 15 -9.05 5.84 13.40
CA GLY A 15 -7.77 6.48 13.73
C GLY A 15 -6.82 6.53 12.55
N ARG A 16 -6.81 5.50 11.71
CA ARG A 16 -5.87 5.35 10.58
C ARG A 16 -5.82 6.59 9.68
N ARG A 17 -4.61 7.13 9.47
CA ARG A 17 -4.34 8.20 8.50
C ARG A 17 -3.29 7.78 7.50
N THR A 18 -3.25 8.51 6.39
CA THR A 18 -2.22 8.38 5.38
C THR A 18 -1.13 9.40 5.67
N THR A 19 0.09 8.94 5.90
CA THR A 19 1.25 9.80 6.19
C THR A 19 2.17 9.84 4.98
N LYS A 20 2.39 11.03 4.43
CA LYS A 20 3.21 11.18 3.21
C LYS A 20 4.68 10.81 3.51
N PRO A 21 5.45 10.36 2.51
CA PRO A 21 6.84 9.96 2.73
C PRO A 21 7.71 11.09 3.30
N ALA A 22 7.46 12.34 2.88
CA ALA A 22 8.14 13.53 3.40
C ALA A 22 7.88 13.82 4.89
N SER A 23 6.84 13.22 5.48
CA SER A 23 6.48 13.35 6.90
C SER A 23 7.06 12.21 7.75
N LEU A 24 7.77 11.24 7.16
CA LEU A 24 8.43 10.18 7.90
C LEU A 24 9.73 10.70 8.53
N ASN A 25 10.06 10.21 9.72
CA ASN A 25 11.16 10.71 10.54
C ASN A 25 12.49 9.93 10.37
N GLY A 26 12.52 8.90 9.51
CA GLY A 26 13.71 8.09 9.25
C GLY A 26 14.02 7.02 10.29
N GLU A 27 13.22 6.91 11.36
CA GLU A 27 13.38 5.83 12.34
C GLU A 27 12.98 4.47 11.75
N LYS A 28 13.73 3.43 12.13
CA LYS A 28 13.53 2.06 11.64
C LYS A 28 12.42 1.35 12.42
N VAL A 29 11.40 0.88 11.71
CA VAL A 29 10.42 -0.11 12.18
C VAL A 29 11.12 -1.48 12.29
N PRO A 30 10.96 -2.24 13.38
CA PRO A 30 11.51 -3.58 13.47
C PRO A 30 10.96 -4.51 12.38
N ASP A 31 11.83 -5.30 11.75
CA ASP A 31 11.44 -6.22 10.66
C ASP A 31 10.38 -7.24 11.13
N GLU A 32 10.39 -7.61 12.42
CA GLU A 32 9.37 -8.45 13.04
C GLU A 32 7.96 -7.82 12.98
N GLN A 33 7.85 -6.51 13.20
CA GLN A 33 6.56 -5.82 13.07
C GLN A 33 6.09 -5.81 11.63
N ILE A 34 7.00 -5.66 10.65
CA ILE A 34 6.64 -5.79 9.23
C ILE A 34 6.13 -7.20 8.91
N ASN A 35 6.77 -8.24 9.43
CA ASN A 35 6.30 -9.62 9.28
C ASN A 35 4.92 -9.83 9.90
N GLN A 36 4.65 -9.26 11.07
CA GLN A 36 3.31 -9.30 11.69
C GLN A 36 2.25 -8.66 10.77
N LEU A 37 2.56 -7.53 10.12
CA LEU A 37 1.64 -6.90 9.17
C LEU A 37 1.38 -7.77 7.94
N LEU A 38 2.43 -8.38 7.38
CA LEU A 38 2.30 -9.28 6.23
C LEU A 38 1.49 -10.53 6.58
N GLU A 39 1.64 -11.07 7.78
CA GLU A 39 0.83 -12.18 8.26
C GLU A 39 -0.65 -11.78 8.38
N LEU A 40 -0.96 -10.58 8.90
CA LEU A 40 -2.34 -10.06 8.90
C LEU A 40 -2.92 -9.95 7.49
N ALA A 41 -2.10 -9.55 6.51
CA ALA A 41 -2.49 -9.52 5.10
C ALA A 41 -2.94 -10.91 4.61
N ASN A 42 -2.25 -11.96 5.05
CA ASN A 42 -2.50 -13.34 4.65
C ASN A 42 -3.84 -13.90 5.13
N TRP A 43 -4.46 -13.25 6.12
CA TRP A 43 -5.80 -13.59 6.60
C TRP A 43 -6.94 -12.89 5.84
N ALA A 44 -6.65 -12.27 4.71
CA ALA A 44 -7.67 -11.65 3.86
C ALA A 44 -8.64 -12.68 3.25
N PRO A 45 -9.91 -12.30 3.02
CA PRO A 45 -10.85 -13.18 2.34
C PRO A 45 -10.47 -13.36 0.87
N THR A 46 -10.55 -14.61 0.38
CA THR A 46 -10.27 -14.95 -1.02
C THR A 46 -11.29 -15.97 -1.54
N HIS A 47 -12.01 -15.60 -2.61
CA HIS A 47 -12.88 -16.55 -3.31
C HIS A 47 -12.02 -17.49 -4.16
N GLY A 48 -12.39 -18.78 -4.18
CA GLY A 48 -11.60 -19.80 -4.88
C GLY A 48 -10.27 -20.13 -4.21
N ARG A 49 -9.95 -19.53 -3.04
CA ARG A 49 -8.67 -19.68 -2.33
C ARG A 49 -7.47 -19.41 -3.23
N THR A 50 -7.53 -18.33 -4.01
CA THR A 50 -6.46 -17.97 -4.94
C THR A 50 -5.33 -17.20 -4.28
N GLU A 51 -5.56 -16.62 -3.10
CA GLU A 51 -4.56 -15.90 -2.29
C GLU A 51 -3.67 -14.97 -3.14
N PRO A 52 -4.26 -14.05 -3.93
CA PRO A 52 -3.57 -13.41 -5.05
C PRO A 52 -2.61 -12.29 -4.62
N TRP A 53 -2.46 -12.02 -3.31
CA TRP A 53 -1.63 -10.94 -2.79
C TRP A 53 -0.16 -11.35 -2.72
N TYR A 54 0.71 -10.54 -3.30
CA TYR A 54 2.16 -10.68 -3.24
C TYR A 54 2.80 -9.36 -2.84
N PHE A 55 3.90 -9.43 -2.09
CA PHE A 55 4.55 -8.26 -1.51
C PHE A 55 6.05 -8.30 -1.78
N TYR A 56 6.59 -7.24 -2.37
CA TYR A 56 8.03 -7.05 -2.55
C TYR A 56 8.50 -6.03 -1.51
N VAL A 57 9.29 -6.49 -0.54
CA VAL A 57 9.71 -5.68 0.61
C VAL A 57 11.15 -5.19 0.41
N TYR A 58 11.35 -3.88 0.57
CA TYR A 58 12.64 -3.22 0.47
C TYR A 58 12.96 -2.51 1.79
N THR A 59 14.18 -2.67 2.28
CA THR A 59 14.73 -1.96 3.46
C THR A 59 16.23 -1.77 3.30
N GLY A 60 16.86 -0.93 4.13
CA GLY A 60 18.29 -0.63 4.06
C GLY A 60 18.71 -0.10 2.68
N GLU A 61 19.77 -0.65 2.10
CA GLU A 61 20.23 -0.26 0.75
C GLU A 61 19.18 -0.54 -0.34
N GLY A 62 18.28 -1.50 -0.11
CA GLY A 62 17.16 -1.80 -1.01
C GLY A 62 16.23 -0.62 -1.24
N LEU A 63 16.09 0.28 -0.25
CA LEU A 63 15.28 1.51 -0.38
C LEU A 63 15.85 2.42 -1.47
N LYS A 64 17.14 2.73 -1.37
CA LYS A 64 17.85 3.60 -2.32
C LYS A 64 17.84 3.02 -3.73
N ASN A 65 18.04 1.70 -3.84
CA ASN A 65 17.96 0.99 -5.11
C ASN A 65 16.55 1.08 -5.72
N PHE A 66 15.50 0.87 -4.91
CA PHE A 66 14.12 0.99 -5.36
C PHE A 66 13.79 2.43 -5.81
N GLY A 67 14.12 3.44 -4.99
CA GLY A 67 13.90 4.84 -5.31
C GLY A 67 14.56 5.24 -6.62
N LYS A 68 15.87 4.97 -6.75
CA LYS A 68 16.62 5.23 -7.99
C LYS A 68 15.97 4.55 -9.19
N THR A 69 15.63 3.27 -9.07
CA THR A 69 14.96 2.52 -10.15
C THR A 69 13.63 3.17 -10.51
N HIS A 70 12.83 3.58 -9.53
CA HIS A 70 11.53 4.22 -9.79
C HIS A 70 11.67 5.53 -10.55
N GLY A 71 12.66 6.34 -10.19
CA GLY A 71 13.02 7.58 -10.89
C GLY A 71 13.55 7.34 -12.30
N ASP A 72 14.44 6.36 -12.48
CA ASP A 72 15.01 6.02 -13.79
C ASP A 72 13.95 5.46 -14.75
N LEU A 73 13.07 4.57 -14.26
CA LEU A 73 11.93 4.08 -15.05
C LEU A 73 11.03 5.23 -15.50
N TYR A 74 10.76 6.20 -14.62
CA TYR A 74 10.01 7.41 -15.00
C TYR A 74 10.73 8.19 -16.10
N TRP A 75 12.04 8.39 -15.96
CA TRP A 75 12.85 9.10 -16.94
C TRP A 75 12.80 8.41 -18.29
N GLU A 76 13.08 7.11 -18.34
CA GLU A 76 13.18 6.32 -19.56
C GLU A 76 11.85 6.19 -20.31
N HIS A 77 10.74 6.06 -19.59
CA HIS A 77 9.44 5.75 -20.20
C HIS A 77 8.47 6.95 -20.28
N THR A 78 8.82 8.11 -19.73
CA THR A 78 8.05 9.33 -19.94
C THR A 78 8.59 10.09 -21.16
N PRO A 79 7.73 10.43 -22.15
CA PRO A 79 8.13 11.24 -23.30
C PRO A 79 8.77 12.55 -22.88
N GLU A 80 9.81 12.97 -23.62
CA GLU A 80 10.64 14.14 -23.26
C GLU A 80 9.83 15.42 -23.03
N ASP A 81 8.78 15.66 -23.82
CA ASP A 81 7.90 16.83 -23.70
C ASP A 81 7.06 16.86 -22.41
N ARG A 82 6.89 15.70 -21.76
CA ARG A 82 6.15 15.53 -20.50
C ARG A 82 7.04 15.23 -19.30
N ARG A 83 8.34 15.05 -19.53
CA ARG A 83 9.33 14.67 -18.53
C ARG A 83 9.71 15.88 -17.68
N LYS A 84 9.76 15.70 -16.36
CA LYS A 84 10.15 16.74 -15.39
C LYS A 84 11.20 16.19 -14.42
N GLU A 85 12.33 16.89 -14.31
CA GLU A 85 13.40 16.50 -13.37
C GLU A 85 12.88 16.42 -11.93
N GLU A 86 12.07 17.40 -11.50
CA GLU A 86 11.45 17.41 -10.17
C GLU A 86 10.64 16.13 -9.89
N THR A 87 9.95 15.58 -10.89
CA THR A 87 9.21 14.33 -10.72
C THR A 87 10.15 13.15 -10.55
N ARG A 88 11.22 13.09 -11.34
CA ARG A 88 12.26 12.06 -11.20
C ARG A 88 12.92 12.11 -9.82
N GLU A 89 13.41 13.28 -9.42
CA GLU A 89 14.06 13.48 -8.12
C GLU A 89 13.11 13.09 -6.98
N LYS A 90 11.85 13.52 -7.06
CA LYS A 90 10.84 13.14 -6.07
C LYS A 90 10.63 11.62 -5.99
N LEU A 91 10.54 10.92 -7.11
CA LEU A 91 10.40 9.45 -7.12
C LEU A 91 11.65 8.78 -6.53
N THR A 92 12.84 9.29 -6.86
CA THR A 92 14.12 8.81 -6.34
C THR A 92 14.21 8.95 -4.81
N HIS A 93 13.79 10.09 -4.27
CA HIS A 93 14.03 10.48 -2.88
C HIS A 93 12.84 10.30 -1.93
N ASN A 94 11.65 9.96 -2.42
CA ASN A 94 10.50 9.63 -1.54
C ASN A 94 10.78 8.46 -0.59
N VAL A 95 11.83 7.68 -0.81
CA VAL A 95 12.23 6.54 0.03
C VAL A 95 13.17 6.92 1.17
N ASP A 96 13.75 8.13 1.15
CA ASP A 96 14.93 8.46 1.98
C ASP A 96 14.66 8.38 3.48
N ASN A 97 13.47 8.78 3.91
CA ASN A 97 13.04 8.72 5.31
C ASN A 97 12.11 7.53 5.61
N ALA A 98 11.90 6.63 4.64
CA ALA A 98 11.12 5.43 4.87
C ALA A 98 11.96 4.36 5.58
N SER A 99 11.35 3.63 6.50
CA SER A 99 11.95 2.42 7.07
C SER A 99 11.87 1.26 6.08
N HIS A 100 10.71 1.12 5.43
CA HIS A 100 10.43 0.06 4.47
C HIS A 100 9.62 0.61 3.31
N ILE A 101 9.85 0.03 2.13
CA ILE A 101 8.92 0.07 1.01
C ILE A 101 8.32 -1.31 0.83
N ILE A 102 7.01 -1.38 0.63
CA ILE A 102 6.34 -2.61 0.18
C ILE A 102 5.62 -2.33 -1.12
N VAL A 103 5.98 -3.03 -2.20
CA VAL A 103 5.19 -3.03 -3.44
C VAL A 103 4.17 -4.16 -3.33
N ALA A 104 2.89 -3.80 -3.23
CA ALA A 104 1.79 -4.74 -3.18
C ALA A 104 1.31 -5.07 -4.59
N VAL A 105 1.10 -6.36 -4.85
CA VAL A 105 0.78 -6.91 -6.17
C VAL A 105 -0.40 -7.87 -6.04
N MET A 106 -1.32 -7.82 -7.01
CA MET A 106 -2.26 -8.89 -7.29
C MET A 106 -1.67 -9.74 -8.41
N LYS A 107 -1.35 -11.00 -8.12
CA LYS A 107 -0.95 -11.96 -9.15
C LYS A 107 -2.18 -12.67 -9.68
N ARG A 108 -2.31 -12.69 -11.00
CA ARG A 108 -3.49 -13.25 -11.65
C ARG A 108 -3.46 -14.77 -11.57
N GLY A 109 -4.51 -15.37 -11.00
CA GLY A 109 -4.69 -16.81 -10.98
C GLY A 109 -5.10 -17.38 -12.35
N GLU A 110 -4.80 -18.66 -12.58
CA GLU A 110 -5.14 -19.37 -13.82
C GLU A 110 -6.60 -19.85 -13.87
N ASN A 111 -7.33 -19.81 -12.75
CA ASN A 111 -8.69 -20.31 -12.68
C ASN A 111 -9.66 -19.37 -13.42
N PRO A 112 -10.20 -19.77 -14.60
CA PRO A 112 -11.02 -18.89 -15.41
C PRO A 112 -12.39 -18.59 -14.78
N LYS A 113 -12.78 -19.35 -13.74
CA LYS A 113 -14.04 -19.14 -13.02
C LYS A 113 -13.97 -17.99 -12.00
N ILE A 114 -12.77 -17.51 -11.68
CA ILE A 114 -12.56 -16.40 -10.74
C ILE A 114 -12.33 -15.12 -11.56
N PRO A 115 -13.26 -14.16 -11.58
CA PRO A 115 -13.07 -12.88 -12.22
C PRO A 115 -11.87 -12.12 -11.62
N ALA A 116 -11.11 -11.39 -12.43
CA ALA A 116 -9.98 -10.59 -11.96
C ALA A 116 -10.39 -9.56 -10.88
N LEU A 117 -11.62 -9.03 -10.97
CA LEU A 117 -12.16 -8.11 -9.97
C LEU A 117 -12.19 -8.71 -8.56
N GLU A 118 -12.47 -10.01 -8.43
CA GLU A 118 -12.52 -10.67 -7.13
C GLU A 118 -11.13 -10.82 -6.51
N GLU A 119 -10.11 -11.07 -7.34
CA GLU A 119 -8.72 -11.12 -6.89
C GLU A 119 -8.17 -9.74 -6.54
N ILE A 120 -8.55 -8.72 -7.29
CA ILE A 120 -8.27 -7.31 -6.96
C ILE A 120 -8.89 -6.96 -5.60
N ALA A 121 -10.15 -7.37 -5.36
CA ALA A 121 -10.82 -7.12 -4.08
C ALA A 121 -10.15 -7.86 -2.92
N ALA A 122 -9.76 -9.12 -3.12
CA ALA A 122 -9.05 -9.93 -2.15
C ALA A 122 -7.68 -9.32 -1.80
N ALA A 123 -6.88 -8.94 -2.81
CA ALA A 123 -5.63 -8.23 -2.60
C ALA A 123 -5.85 -6.88 -1.89
N SER A 124 -6.87 -6.12 -2.26
CA SER A 124 -7.21 -4.85 -1.60
C SER A 124 -7.58 -5.04 -0.12
N ALA A 125 -8.24 -6.15 0.23
CA ALA A 125 -8.53 -6.50 1.62
C ALA A 125 -7.25 -6.86 2.41
N ALA A 126 -6.32 -7.60 1.80
CA ALA A 126 -5.01 -7.87 2.38
C ALA A 126 -4.22 -6.59 2.66
N ILE A 127 -4.29 -5.63 1.72
CA ILE A 127 -3.72 -4.29 1.88
C ILE A 127 -4.36 -3.55 3.07
N GLU A 128 -5.69 -3.51 3.17
CA GLU A 128 -6.36 -2.85 4.30
C GLU A 128 -6.01 -3.51 5.64
N ASN A 129 -5.86 -4.83 5.70
CA ASN A 129 -5.38 -5.52 6.91
C ASN A 129 -3.99 -5.02 7.35
N ILE A 130 -3.06 -4.83 6.41
CA ILE A 130 -1.74 -4.22 6.70
C ILE A 130 -1.92 -2.81 7.26
N LEU A 131 -2.76 -1.99 6.62
CA LEU A 131 -2.95 -0.59 7.03
C LEU A 131 -3.56 -0.46 8.43
N LEU A 132 -4.52 -1.32 8.78
CA LEU A 132 -5.14 -1.36 10.11
C LEU A 132 -4.18 -1.92 11.16
N GLY A 133 -3.42 -2.96 10.83
CA GLY A 133 -2.37 -3.49 11.71
C GLY A 133 -1.29 -2.44 11.98
N ALA A 134 -0.88 -1.68 10.97
CA ALA A 134 0.11 -0.62 11.12
C ALA A 134 -0.39 0.48 12.07
N GLU A 135 -1.64 0.91 11.91
CA GLU A 135 -2.26 1.87 12.84
C GLU A 135 -2.29 1.34 14.28
N ALA A 136 -2.58 0.05 14.47
CA ALA A 136 -2.59 -0.57 15.79
C ALA A 136 -1.19 -0.64 16.45
N LEU A 137 -0.14 -0.76 15.64
CA LEU A 137 1.27 -0.73 16.08
C LEU A 137 1.86 0.69 16.17
N GLY A 138 1.10 1.73 15.80
CA GLY A 138 1.61 3.11 15.75
C GLY A 138 2.55 3.38 14.57
N ILE A 139 2.52 2.55 13.53
CA ILE A 139 3.34 2.68 12.32
C ILE A 139 2.61 3.57 11.30
N ALA A 140 3.32 4.53 10.73
CA ALA A 140 2.83 5.40 9.69
C ALA A 140 2.97 4.74 8.31
N VAL A 141 1.90 4.79 7.51
CA VAL A 141 1.88 4.22 6.15
C VAL A 141 1.20 5.15 5.16
N MET A 142 1.72 5.22 3.94
CA MET A 142 0.98 5.68 2.77
C MET A 142 0.90 4.60 1.72
N TRP A 143 -0.32 4.22 1.33
CA TRP A 143 -0.59 3.50 0.09
C TRP A 143 -0.66 4.49 -1.07
N ASN A 144 0.33 4.44 -1.96
CA ASN A 144 0.45 5.31 -3.13
C ASN A 144 0.33 4.51 -4.43
N THR A 145 -0.30 5.11 -5.44
CA THR A 145 -0.38 4.58 -6.81
C THR A 145 0.14 5.54 -7.88
N GLY A 146 0.80 6.63 -7.49
CA GLY A 146 1.44 7.58 -8.41
C GLY A 146 2.73 7.06 -9.06
N GLY A 147 3.33 7.89 -9.92
CA GLY A 147 4.57 7.57 -10.63
C GLY A 147 4.40 6.37 -11.56
N MET A 148 5.38 5.46 -11.57
CA MET A 148 5.38 4.27 -12.43
C MET A 148 4.54 3.10 -11.92
N THR A 149 3.75 3.26 -10.85
CA THR A 149 3.02 2.15 -10.20
C THR A 149 2.23 1.29 -11.20
N HIS A 150 1.41 1.91 -12.05
CA HIS A 150 0.60 1.19 -13.04
C HIS A 150 1.25 1.10 -14.42
N HIS A 151 2.48 1.55 -14.56
CA HIS A 151 3.19 1.52 -15.83
C HIS A 151 3.81 0.13 -16.08
N HIS A 152 3.75 -0.35 -17.32
CA HIS A 152 4.26 -1.69 -17.69
C HIS A 152 5.74 -1.88 -17.29
N ALA A 153 6.55 -0.84 -17.39
CA ALA A 153 7.97 -0.89 -17.03
C ALA A 153 8.24 -1.32 -15.57
N LEU A 154 7.39 -0.92 -14.62
CA LEU A 154 7.54 -1.38 -13.22
C LEU A 154 7.14 -2.85 -13.08
N LYS A 155 6.14 -3.31 -13.84
CA LYS A 155 5.77 -4.73 -13.88
C LYS A 155 6.90 -5.58 -14.42
N GLU A 156 7.52 -5.16 -15.52
CA GLU A 156 8.66 -5.84 -16.14
C GLU A 156 9.85 -5.90 -15.17
N TYR A 157 10.17 -4.80 -14.51
CA TYR A 157 11.21 -4.76 -13.47
C TYR A 157 10.96 -5.78 -12.34
N LEU A 158 9.70 -5.97 -11.93
CA LEU A 158 9.30 -6.92 -10.89
C LEU A 158 9.12 -8.36 -11.38
N GLY A 159 9.32 -8.62 -12.68
CA GLY A 159 9.10 -9.93 -13.30
C GLY A 159 7.64 -10.38 -13.30
N LEU A 160 6.71 -9.43 -13.38
CA LEU A 160 5.27 -9.68 -13.34
C LEU A 160 4.69 -9.99 -14.73
N GLY A 161 3.69 -10.88 -14.76
CA GLY A 161 2.98 -11.25 -15.98
C GLY A 161 2.09 -10.14 -16.54
N HIS A 162 1.58 -10.34 -17.76
CA HIS A 162 0.72 -9.37 -18.43
C HIS A 162 -0.55 -9.04 -17.63
N ASP A 163 -1.13 -10.01 -16.93
CA ASP A 163 -2.39 -9.82 -16.19
C ASP A 163 -2.19 -9.52 -14.69
N ASP A 164 -0.96 -9.58 -14.18
CA ASP A 164 -0.64 -9.17 -12.82
C ASP A 164 -0.81 -7.66 -12.66
N LEU A 165 -1.18 -7.20 -11.46
CA LEU A 165 -1.39 -5.77 -11.19
C LEU A 165 -0.55 -5.33 -10.00
N VAL A 166 0.23 -4.27 -10.19
CA VAL A 166 0.80 -3.54 -9.06
C VAL A 166 -0.32 -2.72 -8.43
N MET A 167 -0.72 -3.13 -7.22
CA MET A 167 -1.82 -2.54 -6.46
C MET A 167 -1.39 -1.24 -5.76
N GLY A 168 -0.10 -1.08 -5.47
CA GLY A 168 0.46 0.16 -4.96
C GLY A 168 1.82 -0.02 -4.30
N ILE A 169 2.38 1.10 -3.89
CA ILE A 169 3.66 1.20 -3.18
C ILE A 169 3.36 1.77 -1.79
N PHE A 170 3.79 1.06 -0.76
CA PHE A 170 3.67 1.48 0.62
C PHE A 170 4.96 2.13 1.07
N TYR A 171 4.84 3.36 1.57
CA TYR A 171 5.93 4.04 2.27
C TYR A 171 5.64 3.89 3.76
N ILE A 172 6.53 3.19 4.47
CA ILE A 172 6.32 2.75 5.86
C ILE A 172 7.41 3.34 6.74
N GLY A 173 7.05 3.86 7.91
CA GLY A 173 8.00 4.36 8.91
C GLY A 173 7.29 4.89 10.15
N TYR A 174 7.99 5.69 10.94
CA TYR A 174 7.39 6.50 12.00
C TYR A 174 7.27 7.96 11.58
N THR A 175 6.45 8.72 12.30
CA THR A 175 6.23 10.15 12.06
C THR A 175 6.03 10.86 13.39
N ASP A 176 6.56 12.08 13.47
CA ASP A 176 6.37 12.95 14.63
C ASP A 176 5.17 13.90 14.44
N GLU A 177 4.48 13.83 13.28
CA GLU A 177 3.27 14.62 13.04
C GLU A 177 2.13 14.18 13.95
N GLU A 178 1.43 15.15 14.55
CA GLU A 178 0.20 14.87 15.27
C GLU A 178 -0.88 14.29 14.34
N LYS A 179 -1.58 13.26 14.83
CA LYS A 179 -2.66 12.63 14.09
C LYS A 179 -3.82 13.61 13.89
N ARG A 180 -4.11 13.89 12.62
CA ARG A 180 -5.24 14.73 12.23
C ARG A 180 -6.56 14.00 12.45
N GLU A 181 -7.59 14.76 12.80
CA GLU A 181 -8.95 14.22 12.93
C GLU A 181 -9.47 13.70 11.59
N GLY A 182 -10.27 12.63 11.66
CA GLY A 182 -10.76 11.92 10.47
C GLY A 182 -12.01 12.60 9.95
N LYS A 183 -12.05 12.84 8.63
CA LYS A 183 -13.21 13.46 7.99
C LYS A 183 -13.83 12.54 6.94
N ARG A 184 -15.17 12.60 6.82
CA ARG A 184 -15.94 12.11 5.68
C ARG A 184 -16.79 13.26 5.16
N HIS A 185 -16.97 13.32 3.85
CA HIS A 185 -17.75 14.38 3.20
C HIS A 185 -19.27 14.13 3.25
N THR A 186 -19.67 12.88 3.44
CA THR A 186 -21.06 12.40 3.39
C THR A 186 -21.29 11.46 4.56
N GLU A 187 -22.53 11.35 5.00
CA GLU A 187 -22.92 10.35 6.00
C GLU A 187 -23.11 8.96 5.35
N ILE A 188 -23.06 7.89 6.17
CA ILE A 188 -23.26 6.53 5.66
C ILE A 188 -24.70 6.30 5.17
N GLY A 189 -25.68 7.02 5.75
CA GLY A 189 -27.09 6.92 5.37
C GLY A 189 -27.39 7.28 3.92
N GLU A 190 -26.59 8.17 3.31
CA GLU A 190 -26.72 8.54 1.89
C GLU A 190 -26.35 7.39 0.95
N LYS A 191 -25.62 6.38 1.45
CA LYS A 191 -25.03 5.28 0.67
C LYS A 191 -25.65 3.91 1.00
N VAL A 192 -26.64 3.87 1.90
CA VAL A 192 -27.25 2.62 2.36
C VAL A 192 -28.75 2.65 2.11
N ARG A 193 -29.28 1.58 1.49
CA ARG A 193 -30.71 1.35 1.33
C ARG A 193 -31.11 0.09 2.08
N TRP A 194 -32.11 0.19 2.95
CA TRP A 194 -32.70 -0.94 3.67
C TRP A 194 -34.03 -1.32 3.01
N TYR A 195 -34.14 -2.56 2.56
CA TYR A 195 -35.40 -3.15 2.13
C TYR A 195 -35.85 -4.11 3.25
N ARG A 196 -37.06 -3.90 3.77
CA ARG A 196 -37.64 -4.68 4.88
C ARG A 196 -38.92 -5.35 4.42
#